data_AF-A0A416HH72-F1
#
_entry.id   AF-A0A416HH72-F1
#
_cell.length_a   1.000
_cell.length_b   1.000
_cell.length_c   1.000
_cell.angle_alpha   90.00
_cell.angle_beta   90.00
_cell.angle_gamma   90.00
#
_symmetry.space_group_name_H-M   'P 1'
#
loop_
_entity.id
_entity.type
_entity.pdbx_description
1 polymer ?
#
loop_
_entity_poly.entity_id
_entity_poly.type
_entity_poly.pdbx_seq_one_letter_code
_entity_poly.pdbx_strand_id
1 'polypeptide(L)'
;MSKDQMRLLKYISQVSFALTETNLYLDTHPCDKVALSYYQMVKKQREEAVQEYSEKYGPLQADQVNCKDYWTWVETPWPWEL
;
A
#
# COMPACT_ATOMS: atom_id res chain seq x y z
N MET A 1 8.52 10.38 -12.91
CA MET A 1 7.40 10.41 -11.93
C MET A 1 6.98 11.82 -11.62
N SER A 2 5.68 12.08 -11.45
CA SER A 2 5.20 13.38 -10.95
C SER A 2 5.54 13.56 -9.46
N LYS A 3 5.57 14.81 -8.96
CA LYS A 3 5.75 15.08 -7.53
C LYS A 3 4.68 14.40 -6.67
N ASP A 4 3.45 14.36 -7.17
CA ASP A 4 2.33 13.69 -6.49
C ASP A 4 2.48 12.17 -6.47
N GLN A 5 2.97 11.57 -7.55
CA GLN A 5 3.26 10.14 -7.62
C GLN A 5 4.32 9.75 -6.58
N MET A 6 5.41 10.51 -6.48
CA MET A 6 6.45 10.29 -5.47
C MET A 6 5.92 10.48 -4.05
N ARG A 7 5.05 11.47 -3.83
CA ARG A 7 4.41 11.71 -2.52
C ARG A 7 3.54 10.53 -2.11
N LEU A 8 2.72 10.00 -3.01
CA LEU A 8 1.86 8.85 -2.74
C LEU A 8 2.68 7.58 -2.48
N LEU A 9 3.70 7.29 -3.28
CA LEU A 9 4.59 6.15 -3.03
C LEU A 9 5.31 6.25 -1.68
N LYS A 10 5.80 7.45 -1.34
CA LYS A 10 6.43 7.68 -0.04
C LYS A 10 5.45 7.44 1.11
N TYR A 11 4.21 7.90 0.96
CA TYR A 11 3.18 7.67 1.98
C TYR A 11 2.84 6.18 2.10
N ILE A 12 2.65 5.47 0.99
CA ILE A 12 2.43 4.01 0.95
C ILE A 12 3.57 3.27 1.65
N SER A 13 4.81 3.67 1.40
CA SER A 13 5.99 3.10 2.06
C SER A 13 5.96 3.31 3.58
N GLN A 14 5.64 4.53 4.05
CA GLN A 14 5.55 4.85 5.47
C GLN A 14 4.47 4.04 6.20
N VAL A 15 3.26 3.96 5.63
CA VAL A 15 2.17 3.18 6.25
C VAL A 15 2.42 1.68 6.16
N SER A 16 3.09 1.19 5.11
CA SER A 16 3.52 -0.21 5.02
C SER A 16 4.56 -0.57 6.08
N PHE A 17 5.50 0.33 6.36
CA PHE A 17 6.47 0.18 7.45
C PHE A 17 5.76 0.14 8.80
N ALA A 18 4.88 1.11 9.09
CA ALA A 18 4.12 1.14 10.34
C ALA A 18 3.26 -0.12 10.53
N LEU A 19 2.65 -0.64 9.47
CA LEU A 19 1.88 -1.89 9.52
C LEU A 19 2.76 -3.09 9.88
N THR A 20 3.97 -3.15 9.30
CA THR A 20 4.95 -4.22 9.57
C THR A 20 5.45 -4.18 11.01
N GLU A 21 5.82 -3.00 11.51
CA GLU A 21 6.27 -2.83 12.90
C GLU A 21 5.17 -3.16 13.89
N THR A 22 3.93 -2.75 13.62
CA THR A 22 2.79 -3.07 14.48
C THR A 22 2.53 -4.56 14.51
N ASN A 23 2.66 -5.24 13.37
CA ASN A 23 2.53 -6.69 13.30
C ASN A 23 3.60 -7.39 14.15
N LEU A 24 4.86 -6.97 14.02
CA LEU A 24 5.98 -7.51 14.80
C LEU A 24 5.78 -7.28 16.32
N TYR A 25 5.24 -6.12 16.70
CA TYR A 25 4.90 -5.86 18.10
C TYR A 25 3.80 -6.81 18.61
N LEU A 26 2.74 -6.99 17.83
CA LEU A 26 1.60 -7.85 18.16
C LEU A 26 1.97 -9.34 18.27
N ASP A 27 3.02 -9.80 17.58
CA ASP A 27 3.56 -11.17 17.74
C ASP A 27 3.93 -11.48 19.21
N THR A 28 4.32 -10.45 19.98
CA THR A 28 4.67 -10.57 21.40
C THR A 28 3.57 -10.05 22.34
N HIS A 29 2.64 -9.23 21.84
CA HIS A 29 1.56 -8.60 22.62
C HIS A 29 0.18 -8.77 21.95
N PRO A 30 -0.30 -10.01 21.74
CA PRO A 30 -1.46 -10.27 20.88
C PRO A 30 -2.79 -9.73 21.41
N CYS A 31 -2.87 -9.43 22.72
CA CYS A 31 -4.07 -8.91 23.36
C CYS A 31 -4.04 -7.38 23.59
N ASP A 32 -3.01 -6.68 23.13
CA ASP A 32 -2.92 -5.22 23.28
C ASP A 32 -3.96 -4.54 22.37
N LYS A 33 -5.03 -4.03 22.99
CA LYS A 33 -6.14 -3.37 22.31
C LYS A 33 -5.73 -2.09 21.59
N VAL A 34 -4.72 -1.37 22.09
CA VAL A 34 -4.22 -0.14 21.48
C VAL A 34 -3.45 -0.48 20.21
N ALA A 35 -2.54 -1.47 20.28
CA ALA A 35 -1.81 -1.94 19.11
C ALA A 35 -2.73 -2.54 18.04
N LEU A 36 -3.77 -3.30 18.44
CA LEU A 36 -4.78 -3.83 17.51
C LEU A 36 -5.57 -2.72 16.82
N SER A 37 -5.96 -1.68 17.55
CA SER A 37 -6.67 -0.52 16.99
C SER A 37 -5.78 0.26 16.02
N TYR A 38 -4.52 0.46 16.39
CA TYR A 38 -3.52 1.10 15.55
C TYR A 38 -3.26 0.30 14.26
N TYR A 39 -3.13 -1.02 14.36
CA TYR A 39 -3.00 -1.92 13.21
C TYR A 39 -4.15 -1.75 12.21
N GLN A 40 -5.40 -1.75 12.69
CA GLN A 40 -6.57 -1.55 11.83
C GLN A 40 -6.58 -0.18 11.15
N MET A 41 -6.21 0.87 11.89
CA MET A 41 -6.11 2.23 11.35
C MET A 41 -5.07 2.32 10.22
N VAL A 42 -3.85 1.82 10.47
CA VAL A 42 -2.75 1.88 9.49
C VAL A 42 -3.03 0.98 8.28
N LYS A 43 -3.65 -0.19 8.50
CA LYS A 43 -4.09 -1.08 7.41
C LYS A 43 -5.04 -0.35 6.46
N LYS A 44 -6.07 0.31 7.00
CA LYS A 44 -7.03 1.10 6.22
C LYS A 44 -6.34 2.24 5.45
N GLN A 45 -5.45 2.98 6.10
CA GLN A 45 -4.68 4.06 5.45
C GLN A 45 -3.83 3.54 4.27
N ARG A 46 -3.23 2.35 4.42
CA ARG A 46 -2.47 1.70 3.35
C ARG A 46 -3.38 1.32 2.18
N GLU A 47 -4.53 0.69 2.46
CA GLU A 47 -5.48 0.29 1.43
C GLU A 47 -5.98 1.50 0.63
N GLU A 48 -6.36 2.58 1.30
CA GLU A 48 -6.81 3.83 0.66
C GLU A 48 -5.71 4.47 -0.20
N ALA A 49 -4.48 4.57 0.32
CA ALA A 49 -3.36 5.17 -0.42
C ALA A 49 -2.98 4.37 -1.67
N VAL A 50 -2.99 3.04 -1.56
CA VAL A 50 -2.68 2.13 -2.66
C VAL A 50 -3.79 2.15 -3.71
N GLN A 51 -5.06 2.24 -3.29
CA GLN A 51 -6.19 2.43 -4.20
C GLN A 51 -6.05 3.77 -4.95
N GLU A 52 -5.81 4.88 -4.24
CA GLU A 52 -5.63 6.21 -4.85
C GLU A 52 -4.47 6.21 -5.87
N TYR A 53 -3.36 5.56 -5.53
CA TYR A 53 -2.25 5.42 -6.48
C TYR A 53 -2.68 4.61 -7.70
N SER A 54 -3.34 3.47 -7.50
CA SER A 54 -3.73 2.56 -8.57
C SER A 54 -4.70 3.20 -9.57
N GLU A 55 -5.65 3.99 -9.06
CA GLU A 55 -6.60 4.74 -9.89
C GLU A 55 -5.93 5.83 -10.75
N LYS A 56 -4.83 6.43 -10.25
CA LYS A 56 -4.14 7.55 -10.91
C LYS A 56 -2.99 7.12 -11.83
N TYR A 57 -2.27 6.07 -11.45
CA TYR A 57 -0.99 5.71 -12.06
C TYR A 57 -0.88 4.24 -12.47
N GLY A 58 -1.94 3.46 -12.28
CA GLY A 58 -1.95 2.03 -12.56
C GLY A 58 -1.55 1.16 -11.37
N PRO A 59 -1.78 -0.16 -11.47
CA PRO A 59 -1.65 -1.10 -10.35
C PRO A 59 -0.22 -1.16 -9.80
N LEU A 60 -0.08 -1.21 -8.47
CA LEU A 60 1.22 -1.42 -7.80
C LEU A 60 1.56 -2.89 -7.60
N GLN A 61 0.54 -3.74 -7.53
CA GLN A 61 0.66 -5.18 -7.37
C GLN A 61 -0.21 -5.88 -8.42
N ALA A 62 0.21 -7.08 -8.83
CA ALA A 62 -0.47 -7.82 -9.89
C ALA A 62 -1.92 -8.22 -9.53
N ASP A 63 -2.24 -8.38 -8.24
CA ASP A 63 -3.57 -8.67 -7.73
C ASP A 63 -4.54 -7.48 -7.78
N GLN A 64 -4.05 -6.29 -8.12
CA GLN A 64 -4.83 -5.05 -8.27
C GLN A 64 -5.29 -4.79 -9.70
N VAL A 65 -4.87 -5.65 -10.63
CA VAL A 65 -5.20 -5.51 -12.05
C VAL A 65 -6.68 -5.83 -12.25
N ASN A 66 -7.45 -4.85 -12.71
CA ASN A 66 -8.83 -5.07 -13.12
C ASN A 66 -8.87 -5.65 -14.54
N CYS A 67 -8.82 -6.99 -14.64
CA CYS A 67 -8.94 -7.71 -15.90
C CYS A 67 -10.38 -7.64 -16.44
N LYS A 68 -10.71 -6.57 -17.15
CA LYS A 68 -11.95 -6.53 -17.94
C LYS A 68 -11.69 -6.87 -19.39
N ASP A 69 -10.81 -6.12 -20.06
CA ASP A 69 -10.55 -6.28 -21.50
C ASP A 69 -9.05 -6.26 -21.88
N TYR A 70 -8.15 -5.95 -20.93
CA TYR A 70 -6.71 -5.80 -21.16
C TYR A 70 -5.90 -6.02 -19.87
N TRP A 71 -4.67 -6.54 -19.98
CA TRP A 71 -3.76 -6.80 -18.85
C TRP A 71 -2.95 -5.54 -18.50
N THR A 72 -3.51 -4.63 -17.72
CA THR A 72 -2.90 -3.31 -17.43
C THR A 72 -1.62 -3.37 -16.58
N TRP A 73 -1.21 -4.55 -16.09
CA TRP A 73 0.06 -4.74 -15.39
C TRP A 73 1.30 -4.43 -16.24
N VAL A 74 1.19 -4.55 -17.57
CA VAL A 74 2.33 -4.31 -18.50
C VAL A 74 2.38 -2.88 -19.04
N GLU A 75 1.45 -2.02 -18.65
CA GLU A 75 1.25 -0.70 -19.26
C GLU A 75 2.16 0.39 -18.69
N THR A 76 2.67 0.21 -17.47
CA THR A 76 3.54 1.18 -16.80
C THR A 76 4.91 0.59 -16.47
N PRO A 77 5.99 1.40 -16.57
CA PRO A 77 7.30 0.97 -16.12
C PRO A 77 7.22 0.56 -14.66
N TRP A 78 7.84 -0.57 -14.33
CA TRP A 78 7.66 -1.17 -13.02
C TRP A 78 8.25 -0.28 -11.93
N PRO A 79 7.67 -0.29 -10.71
CA PRO A 79 8.17 0.53 -9.61
C PRO A 79 9.65 0.33 -9.26
N TRP A 80 10.25 -0.82 -9.62
CA TRP A 80 11.67 -1.14 -9.41
C TRP A 80 12.56 -0.94 -10.66
N GLU A 81 11.98 -0.58 -11.80
CA GLU A 81 12.73 -0.17 -13.00
C GLU A 81 13.10 1.32 -12.97
N LEU A 82 12.93 1.97 -11.80
CA LEU A 82 13.09 3.40 -11.57
C LEU A 82 14.16 3.70 -10.51
#